data_AF-A0A1I4RWG3-F1
#
_entry.id   AF-A0A1I4RWG3-F1
#
_cell.length_a   1.000
_cell.length_b   1.000
_cell.length_c   1.000
_cell.angle_alpha   90.00
_cell.angle_beta   90.00
_cell.angle_gamma   90.00
#
_symmetry.space_group_name_H-M   'P 1'
#
loop_
_entity.id
_entity.type
_entity.pdbx_description
1 polymer ?
#
loop_
_entity_poly.entity_id
_entity_poly.type
_entity_poly.pdbx_seq_one_letter_code
_entity_poly.pdbx_strand_id
1 'polypeptide(L)'
;MADDILTPLTPQDCLVAVMVAISASDETIRTAELIKIQTAVNNLPVFGEYDVDRLKTVSQIVFDLFEQEDGLAALFGLVRDNLPERLYETAYALACDVAAADGSLAEPELRLLEEIRYELEIDRLHAAGIERGARARHMT
;
A
#
# COMPACT_ATOMS: atom_id res chain seq x y z
N MET A 1 16.01 5.56 -26.98
CA MET A 1 15.16 4.52 -27.58
C MET A 1 13.99 4.36 -26.63
N ALA A 2 12.84 4.85 -27.06
CA ALA A 2 11.61 4.87 -26.28
C ALA A 2 10.91 3.53 -26.50
N ASP A 3 11.07 2.62 -25.55
CA ASP A 3 10.31 1.35 -25.51
C ASP A 3 10.20 0.82 -24.07
N ASP A 4 10.09 1.73 -23.09
CA ASP A 4 9.62 1.37 -21.74
C ASP A 4 8.13 1.71 -21.69
N ILE A 5 7.36 0.93 -22.44
CA ILE A 5 5.91 0.92 -22.28
C ILE A 5 5.72 0.38 -20.87
N LEU A 6 5.47 1.27 -19.90
CA LEU A 6 5.07 0.96 -18.53
C LEU A 6 4.26 -0.32 -18.56
N THR A 7 4.88 -1.44 -18.16
CA THR A 7 4.12 -2.68 -18.06
C THR A 7 3.03 -2.37 -17.04
N PRO A 8 1.74 -2.47 -17.41
CA PRO A 8 0.66 -2.08 -16.51
C PRO A 8 0.85 -2.81 -15.19
N LEU A 9 0.66 -2.09 -14.08
CA LEU A 9 0.81 -2.66 -12.75
C LEU A 9 -0.08 -3.91 -12.67
N THR A 10 0.47 -5.01 -12.19
CA THR A 10 -0.36 -6.17 -11.85
C THR A 10 -1.19 -5.85 -10.61
N PRO A 11 -2.28 -6.58 -10.34
CA PRO A 11 -3.02 -6.42 -9.09
C PRO A 11 -2.12 -6.52 -7.86
N GLN A 12 -1.12 -7.42 -7.87
CA GLN A 12 -0.14 -7.53 -6.79
C GLN A 12 0.80 -6.33 -6.70
N ASP A 13 1.23 -5.77 -7.83
CA ASP A 13 2.02 -4.53 -7.82
C ASP A 13 1.22 -3.38 -7.17
N CYS A 14 -0.09 -3.28 -7.42
CA CYS A 14 -0.93 -2.27 -6.78
C CYS A 14 -1.00 -2.45 -5.25
N LEU A 15 -1.10 -3.70 -4.77
CA LEU A 15 -1.07 -3.97 -3.32
C LEU A 15 0.28 -3.57 -2.71
N VAL A 16 1.38 -3.86 -3.40
CA VAL A 16 2.72 -3.42 -2.99
C VAL A 16 2.83 -1.90 -3.02
N ALA A 17 2.33 -1.25 -4.06
CA ALA A 17 2.39 0.20 -4.21
C ALA A 17 1.68 0.90 -3.05
N VAL A 18 0.49 0.42 -2.65
CA VAL A 18 -0.25 0.94 -1.49
C VAL A 18 0.53 0.73 -0.19
N MET A 19 1.14 -0.45 0.00
CA MET A 19 2.00 -0.72 1.16
C MET A 19 3.25 0.17 1.24
N VAL A 20 3.90 0.45 0.10
CA VAL A 20 5.05 1.35 0.05
C VAL A 20 4.63 2.80 0.27
N ALA A 21 3.52 3.21 -0.33
CA ALA A 21 3.00 4.58 -0.20
C ALA A 21 2.72 4.93 1.26
N ILE A 22 2.13 4.01 2.03
CA ILE A 22 1.88 4.26 3.46
C ILE A 22 3.18 4.36 4.28
N SER A 23 4.16 3.50 4.00
CA SER A 23 5.46 3.52 4.65
C SER A 23 6.30 4.75 4.27
N ALA A 24 6.10 5.32 3.08
CA ALA A 24 6.82 6.50 2.62
C ALA A 24 6.13 7.83 2.99
N SER A 25 4.97 7.79 3.65
CA SER A 25 4.09 8.96 3.82
C SER A 25 4.63 10.06 4.75
N ASP A 26 5.52 9.73 5.68
CA ASP A 26 6.20 10.68 6.57
C ASP A 26 7.66 10.96 6.15
N GLU A 27 8.01 10.64 4.89
CA GLU A 27 9.36 10.72 4.29
C GLU A 27 10.41 9.81 4.97
N THR A 28 10.04 9.03 5.98
CA THR A 28 10.97 8.20 6.76
C THR A 28 10.47 6.76 6.91
N ILE A 29 10.87 5.91 5.97
CA ILE A 29 10.53 4.49 6.03
C ILE A 29 11.24 3.79 7.19
N ARG A 30 10.47 3.15 8.08
CA ARG A 30 11.01 2.42 9.23
C ARG A 30 11.29 0.96 8.88
N THR A 31 12.31 0.37 9.51
CA THR A 31 12.64 -1.06 9.31
C THR A 31 11.48 -1.98 9.66
N ALA A 32 10.65 -1.63 10.65
CA ALA A 32 9.48 -2.42 11.04
C ALA A 32 8.43 -2.49 9.92
N GLU A 33 8.18 -1.38 9.23
CA GLU A 33 7.29 -1.30 8.07
C GLU A 33 7.84 -2.14 6.91
N LEU A 34 9.13 -2.00 6.57
CA LEU A 34 9.76 -2.80 5.50
C LEU A 34 9.66 -4.30 5.76
N ILE A 35 9.91 -4.73 7.00
CA ILE A 35 9.75 -6.13 7.41
C ILE A 35 8.29 -6.56 7.22
N LYS A 36 7.34 -5.67 7.50
CA LYS A 36 5.91 -5.97 7.34
C LYS A 36 5.51 -6.16 5.88
N ILE A 37 5.97 -5.29 5.00
CA ILE A 37 5.78 -5.39 3.55
C ILE A 37 6.35 -6.72 3.04
N GLN A 38 7.61 -7.01 3.38
CA GLN A 38 8.26 -8.26 2.96
C GLN A 38 7.54 -9.50 3.50
N THR A 39 7.08 -9.45 4.75
CA THR A 39 6.33 -10.55 5.37
C THR A 39 4.99 -10.79 4.68
N ALA A 40 4.28 -9.72 4.31
CA ALA A 40 3.01 -9.82 3.58
C ALA A 40 3.22 -10.46 2.20
N VAL A 41 4.21 -9.97 1.44
CA VAL A 41 4.53 -10.49 0.10
C VAL A 41 4.97 -11.96 0.14
N ASN A 42 5.76 -12.35 1.13
CA ASN A 42 6.26 -13.73 1.21
C ASN A 42 5.22 -14.76 1.68
N ASN A 43 4.19 -14.34 2.42
CA ASN A 43 3.33 -15.29 3.15
C ASN A 43 1.84 -15.24 2.76
N LEU A 44 1.36 -14.16 2.13
CA LEU A 44 -0.06 -14.06 1.81
C LEU A 44 -0.38 -14.72 0.47
N PRO A 45 -1.46 -15.52 0.38
CA PRO A 45 -1.82 -16.24 -0.85
C PRO A 45 -1.98 -15.37 -2.10
N VAL A 46 -2.37 -14.10 -1.94
CA VAL A 46 -2.53 -13.15 -3.05
C VAL A 46 -1.21 -12.90 -3.81
N PHE A 47 -0.07 -13.10 -3.15
CA PHE A 47 1.27 -12.96 -3.70
C PHE A 47 1.90 -14.30 -4.11
N GLY A 48 1.15 -15.41 -4.15
CA GLY A 48 1.71 -16.74 -4.39
C GLY A 48 2.47 -16.92 -5.71
N GLU A 49 2.17 -16.10 -6.72
CA GLU A 49 2.85 -16.06 -8.02
C GLU A 49 3.61 -14.74 -8.24
N TYR A 50 3.77 -13.92 -7.20
CA TYR A 50 4.39 -12.61 -7.32
C TYR A 50 5.91 -12.72 -7.43
N ASP A 51 6.48 -12.02 -8.41
CA ASP A 51 7.92 -11.86 -8.53
C ASP A 51 8.42 -10.82 -7.53
N VAL A 52 9.10 -11.28 -6.48
CA VAL A 52 9.60 -10.43 -5.39
C VAL A 52 10.60 -9.38 -5.88
N ASP A 53 11.31 -9.63 -6.99
CA ASP A 53 12.25 -8.65 -7.55
C ASP A 53 11.53 -7.38 -8.04
N ARG A 54 10.22 -7.47 -8.33
CA ARG A 54 9.37 -6.33 -8.68
C ARG A 54 9.17 -5.35 -7.53
N LEU A 55 9.37 -5.76 -6.27
CA LEU A 55 9.29 -4.84 -5.11
C LEU A 55 10.12 -3.58 -5.35
N LYS A 56 11.35 -3.72 -5.84
CA LYS A 56 12.25 -2.59 -6.07
C LYS A 56 11.69 -1.64 -7.14
N THR A 57 11.15 -2.19 -8.22
CA THR A 57 10.56 -1.42 -9.31
C THR A 57 9.31 -0.68 -8.82
N VAL A 58 8.41 -1.35 -8.11
CA VAL A 58 7.19 -0.72 -7.58
C VAL A 58 7.54 0.37 -6.56
N SER A 59 8.51 0.13 -5.68
CA SER A 59 8.97 1.15 -4.73
C SER A 59 9.51 2.38 -5.45
N GLN A 60 10.32 2.21 -6.50
CA GLN A 60 10.82 3.35 -7.28
C GLN A 60 9.68 4.13 -7.94
N ILE A 61 8.69 3.45 -8.51
CA ILE A 61 7.50 4.11 -9.09
C ILE A 61 6.78 4.96 -8.03
N VAL A 62 6.58 4.43 -6.82
CA VAL A 62 5.91 5.19 -5.74
C VAL A 62 6.73 6.41 -5.34
N PHE A 63 8.05 6.30 -5.21
CA PHE A 63 8.90 7.46 -4.90
C PHE A 63 8.89 8.50 -6.02
N ASP A 64 9.03 8.07 -7.27
CA ASP A 64 8.99 8.97 -8.44
C ASP A 64 7.66 9.72 -8.52
N LEU A 65 6.55 9.07 -8.14
CA LEU A 65 5.23 9.69 -8.02
C LEU A 65 5.20 10.70 -6.88
N PHE A 66 5.69 10.38 -5.69
CA PHE A 66 5.68 11.30 -4.55
C PHE A 66 6.53 12.57 -4.77
N GLU A 67 7.48 12.55 -5.72
CA GLU A 67 8.21 13.75 -6.15
C GLU A 67 7.38 14.69 -7.05
N GLN A 68 6.23 14.25 -7.58
CA GLN A 68 5.35 15.05 -8.43
C GLN A 68 4.28 15.80 -7.63
N GLU A 69 3.88 16.98 -8.10
CA GLU A 69 2.84 17.82 -7.48
C GLU A 69 1.48 17.10 -7.32
N ASP A 70 1.06 16.32 -8.34
CA ASP A 70 -0.17 15.51 -8.34
C ASP A 70 0.11 13.99 -8.18
N GLY A 71 1.28 13.66 -7.63
CA GLY A 71 1.78 12.29 -7.53
C GLY A 71 0.83 11.29 -6.88
N LEU A 72 0.21 11.72 -5.77
CA LEU A 72 -0.71 10.89 -5.02
C LEU A 72 -2.00 10.58 -5.82
N ALA A 73 -2.53 11.56 -6.54
CA ALA A 73 -3.69 11.37 -7.41
C ALA A 73 -3.36 10.41 -8.57
N ALA A 74 -2.16 10.52 -9.14
CA ALA A 74 -1.67 9.61 -10.17
C ALA A 74 -1.48 8.18 -9.64
N LEU A 75 -0.94 8.01 -8.43
CA LEU A 75 -0.83 6.71 -7.76
C LEU A 75 -2.21 6.04 -7.62
N PHE A 76 -3.19 6.77 -7.10
CA PHE A 76 -4.54 6.21 -6.92
C PHE A 76 -5.23 5.92 -8.26
N GLY A 77 -4.99 6.72 -9.30
CA GLY A 77 -5.41 6.41 -10.66
C GLY A 77 -4.87 5.06 -11.14
N LEU A 78 -3.55 4.84 -11.01
CA LEU A 78 -2.92 3.57 -11.37
C LEU A 78 -3.49 2.39 -10.58
N VAL A 79 -3.71 2.57 -9.27
CA VAL A 79 -4.30 1.53 -8.41
C VAL A 79 -5.71 1.19 -8.85
N ARG A 80 -6.60 2.18 -9.07
CA ARG A 80 -7.98 1.92 -9.52
C ARG A 80 -8.05 1.25 -10.88
N ASP A 81 -7.17 1.63 -11.80
CA ASP A 81 -7.17 1.09 -13.16
C ASP A 81 -6.72 -0.39 -13.22
N ASN A 82 -5.94 -0.84 -12.22
CA ASN A 82 -5.26 -2.14 -12.26
C ASN A 82 -5.58 -3.08 -11.09
N LEU A 83 -6.20 -2.59 -10.01
CA LEU A 83 -6.60 -3.40 -8.86
C LEU A 83 -8.09 -3.79 -8.97
N PRO A 84 -8.43 -5.08 -9.04
CA PRO A 84 -9.82 -5.51 -9.02
C PRO A 84 -10.51 -5.11 -7.71
N GLU A 85 -11.75 -4.61 -7.77
CA GLU A 85 -12.53 -4.15 -6.60
C GLU A 85 -12.58 -5.16 -5.45
N ARG A 86 -12.63 -6.47 -5.75
CA ARG A 86 -12.58 -7.55 -4.75
C ARG A 86 -11.32 -7.55 -3.86
N LEU A 87 -10.29 -6.79 -4.23
CA LEU A 87 -9.03 -6.63 -3.51
C LEU A 87 -8.89 -5.25 -2.84
N TYR A 88 -9.86 -4.36 -2.93
CA TYR A 88 -9.79 -3.03 -2.31
C TYR A 88 -9.65 -3.12 -0.78
N GLU A 89 -10.46 -3.97 -0.13
CA GLU A 89 -10.31 -4.24 1.30
C GLU A 89 -8.98 -4.91 1.64
N THR A 90 -8.40 -5.68 0.70
CA THR A 90 -7.07 -6.28 0.89
C THR A 90 -5.99 -5.21 0.85
N ALA A 91 -6.03 -4.27 -0.10
CA ALA A 91 -5.12 -3.14 -0.15
C ALA A 91 -5.19 -2.30 1.13
N TYR A 92 -6.42 -2.00 1.58
CA TYR A 92 -6.63 -1.24 2.79
C TYR A 92 -6.12 -1.96 4.05
N ALA A 93 -6.40 -3.26 4.18
CA ALA A 93 -5.91 -4.06 5.30
C ALA A 93 -4.38 -4.15 5.34
N LEU A 94 -3.73 -4.26 4.19
CA LEU A 94 -2.28 -4.23 4.08
C LEU A 94 -1.71 -2.87 4.48
N ALA A 95 -2.33 -1.77 4.06
CA ALA A 95 -1.93 -0.43 4.45
C ALA A 95 -2.01 -0.25 5.97
N CYS A 96 -3.12 -0.64 6.59
CA CYS A 96 -3.28 -0.58 8.05
C CYS A 96 -2.24 -1.44 8.79
N ASP A 97 -1.82 -2.57 8.22
CA ASP A 97 -0.83 -3.45 8.83
C ASP A 97 0.58 -2.89 8.79
N VAL A 98 0.94 -2.24 7.69
CA VAL A 98 2.23 -1.57 7.55
C VAL A 98 2.28 -0.36 8.48
N ALA A 99 1.25 0.48 8.47
CA ALA A 99 1.17 1.68 9.32
C ALA A 99 1.15 1.35 10.82
N ALA A 100 0.62 0.18 11.22
CA ALA A 100 0.61 -0.26 12.61
C ALA A 100 1.89 -1.01 13.04
N ALA A 101 2.88 -1.19 12.15
CA ALA A 101 3.98 -2.14 12.36
C ALA A 101 4.83 -1.85 13.61
N ASP A 102 4.97 -0.60 14.03
CA ASP A 102 5.71 -0.22 15.22
C ASP A 102 4.84 0.21 16.42
N GLY A 103 3.51 0.06 16.30
CA GLY A 103 2.56 0.31 17.37
C GLY A 103 2.12 1.78 17.52
N SER A 104 2.60 2.69 16.66
CA SER A 104 2.16 4.08 16.63
C SER A 104 1.81 4.52 15.21
N LEU A 105 0.79 5.40 15.08
CA LEU A 105 0.41 6.01 13.81
C LEU A 105 0.66 7.51 13.89
N ALA A 106 1.45 8.04 12.96
CA ALA A 106 1.68 9.46 12.79
C ALA A 106 0.55 10.10 11.96
N GLU A 107 0.45 11.43 12.05
CA GLU A 107 -0.59 12.19 11.33
C GLU A 107 -0.54 12.02 9.79
N PRO A 108 0.64 11.98 9.13
CA PRO A 108 0.71 11.71 7.69
C PRO A 108 0.15 10.34 7.29
N GLU A 109 0.45 9.30 8.07
CA GLU A 109 -0.05 7.95 7.83
C GLU A 109 -1.57 7.89 8.01
N LEU A 110 -2.10 8.52 9.06
CA LEU A 110 -3.53 8.61 9.29
C LEU A 110 -4.24 9.28 8.11
N ARG A 111 -3.73 10.43 7.64
CA ARG A 111 -4.29 11.12 6.48
C ARG A 111 -4.26 10.24 5.23
N LEU A 112 -3.14 9.57 4.95
CA LEU A 112 -3.05 8.70 3.79
C LEU A 112 -3.98 7.47 3.90
N LEU A 113 -4.18 6.90 5.09
CA LEU A 113 -5.20 5.87 5.30
C LEU A 113 -6.62 6.40 5.04
N GLU A 114 -6.92 7.65 5.39
CA GLU A 114 -8.20 8.26 5.06
C GLU A 114 -8.39 8.42 3.54
N GLU A 115 -7.34 8.82 2.82
CA GLU A 115 -7.35 8.92 1.35
C GLU A 115 -7.51 7.55 0.70
N ILE A 116 -6.76 6.52 1.13
CA ILE A 116 -6.90 5.15 0.60
C ILE A 116 -8.34 4.65 0.79
N ARG A 117 -8.92 4.90 1.96
CA ARG A 117 -10.31 4.50 2.26
C ARG A 117 -11.31 5.19 1.32
N TYR A 118 -11.09 6.47 1.02
CA TYR A 118 -11.93 7.25 0.11
C TYR A 118 -11.78 6.79 -1.35
N GLU A 119 -10.55 6.70 -1.84
CA GLU A 119 -10.23 6.37 -3.23
C GLU A 119 -10.58 4.93 -3.62
N LEU A 120 -10.62 4.02 -2.63
CA LEU A 120 -11.04 2.63 -2.81
C LEU A 120 -12.47 2.36 -2.33
N GLU A 121 -13.25 3.41 -2.03
CA GLU A 121 -14.67 3.33 -1.65
C GLU A 121 -14.98 2.31 -0.53
N ILE A 122 -14.08 2.20 0.47
CA ILE A 122 -14.22 1.21 1.53
C ILE A 122 -15.35 1.62 2.48
N ASP A 123 -16.32 0.73 2.68
CA ASP A 123 -17.41 0.96 3.63
C ASP A 123 -16.88 1.22 5.05
N ARG A 124 -17.53 2.14 5.77
CA ARG A 124 -17.10 2.57 7.11
C ARG A 124 -17.08 1.42 8.12
N LEU A 125 -18.01 0.48 8.04
CA LEU A 125 -18.05 -0.68 8.95
C LEU A 125 -16.91 -1.64 8.65
N HIS A 126 -16.60 -1.86 7.37
CA HIS A 126 -15.50 -2.72 6.94
C HIS A 126 -14.15 -2.13 7.34
N ALA A 127 -13.96 -0.83 7.06
CA ALA A 127 -12.77 -0.09 7.48
C ALA A 127 -12.55 -0.17 8.99
N ALA A 128 -13.58 0.09 9.80
CA ALA A 128 -13.49 -0.01 11.25
C ALA A 128 -13.12 -1.43 11.73
N GLY A 129 -13.63 -2.47 11.06
CA GLY A 129 -13.27 -3.86 11.35
C GLY A 129 -11.80 -4.16 11.05
N ILE A 130 -11.30 -3.69 9.90
CA ILE A 130 -9.91 -3.84 9.45
C ILE A 130 -8.96 -3.12 10.40
N GLU A 131 -9.21 -1.83 10.66
CA GLU A 131 -8.41 -1.00 11.58
C GLU A 131 -8.35 -1.65 12.98
N ARG A 132 -9.49 -2.15 13.47
CA ARG A 132 -9.56 -2.83 14.77
C ARG A 132 -8.73 -4.11 14.81
N GLY A 133 -8.72 -4.88 13.71
CA GLY A 133 -7.95 -6.10 13.55
C GLY A 133 -6.44 -5.84 13.45
N ALA A 134 -6.04 -4.85 12.66
CA ALA A 134 -4.65 -4.39 12.55
C ALA A 134 -4.14 -3.96 13.93
N ARG A 135 -4.89 -3.10 14.64
CA ARG A 135 -4.55 -2.67 16.00
C ARG A 135 -4.41 -3.85 16.96
N ALA A 136 -5.35 -4.82 16.93
CA ALA A 136 -5.31 -5.97 17.84
C ALA A 136 -4.02 -6.79 17.74
N ARG A 137 -3.42 -6.88 16.54
CA ARG A 137 -2.18 -7.62 16.30
C ARG A 137 -0.90 -6.91 16.75
N HIS A 138 -0.97 -5.60 17.01
CA HIS A 138 0.18 -4.76 17.38
C HIS A 138 0.06 -4.19 18.80
N MET A 139 -0.96 -4.60 19.57
CA MET A 139 -1.04 -4.31 21.00
C MET A 139 -0.01 -5.15 21.77
N THR A 140 0.89 -4.50 22.50
CA THR A 140 1.88 -5.12 23.40
C THR A 140 1.66 -4.70 24.84
#